data_AF-A0A321LBG0-F1
#
_entry.id   AF-A0A321LBG0-F1
#
_cell.length_a   1.000
_cell.length_b   1.000
_cell.length_c   1.000
_cell.angle_alpha   90.00
_cell.angle_beta   90.00
_cell.angle_gamma   90.00
#
_symmetry.space_group_name_H-M   'P 1'
#
loop_
_entity.id
_entity.type
_entity.pdbx_description
1 polymer ?
#
loop_
_entity_poly.entity_id
_entity_poly.type
_entity_poly.pdbx_seq_one_letter_code
_entity_poly.pdbx_strand_id
1 'polypeptide(L)'
;MSNRTKTLSKLSTLDAAKAIYFIIVALAIRESLPLLSPVTEIENHEAARYWTQIILGLGFVLTALRFSHGIAMLYGYEKERVEQSTLPSPRRVLLFSLFLISLGMLFFLMAHNLASHRRTFSGLTVLMFLTDLAYICASGVIRRPWRLIGRSHNTVPGFPSRAALQWIWSDLVLITICASFLWFDGDWTGLALGSVLVIASVLDYGWNRRFYFGGSHDKRDYQLIFIASPSLTGGCGDSNDIVKNLRVPSSHLTFGG
;
A
#
# COMPACT_ATOMS: atom_id res chain seq x y z
N MET A 1 -32.25 -4.53 -9.24
CA MET A 1 -31.10 -4.72 -8.32
C MET A 1 -30.93 -3.46 -7.47
N SER A 2 -31.16 -3.54 -6.16
CA SER A 2 -31.17 -2.39 -5.23
C SER A 2 -29.80 -1.70 -5.12
N ASN A 3 -29.78 -0.39 -4.82
CA ASN A 3 -28.52 0.34 -4.60
C ASN A 3 -27.69 -0.27 -3.47
N ARG A 4 -28.34 -0.86 -2.45
CA ARG A 4 -27.67 -1.56 -1.34
C ARG A 4 -26.85 -2.76 -1.81
N THR A 5 -27.38 -3.58 -2.73
CA THR A 5 -26.65 -4.76 -3.23
C THR A 5 -25.48 -4.38 -4.14
N LYS A 6 -25.58 -3.27 -4.88
CA LYS A 6 -24.47 -2.73 -5.70
C LYS A 6 -23.31 -2.17 -4.86
N THR A 7 -23.59 -1.59 -3.70
CA THR A 7 -22.55 -1.10 -2.77
C THR A 7 -21.87 -2.26 -2.07
N LEU A 8 -22.64 -3.24 -1.56
CA LEU A 8 -22.12 -4.46 -0.95
C LEU A 8 -21.19 -5.25 -1.88
N SER A 9 -21.57 -5.45 -3.14
CA SER A 9 -20.74 -6.20 -4.10
C SER A 9 -19.41 -5.49 -4.39
N LYS A 10 -19.41 -4.15 -4.42
CA LYS A 10 -18.20 -3.33 -4.66
C LYS A 10 -17.27 -3.33 -3.46
N LEU A 11 -17.81 -3.20 -2.25
CA LEU A 11 -17.02 -3.32 -1.01
C LEU A 11 -16.38 -4.70 -0.92
N SER A 12 -17.15 -5.76 -1.17
CA SER A 12 -16.61 -7.13 -1.23
C SER A 12 -15.49 -7.29 -2.27
N THR A 13 -15.59 -6.64 -3.42
CA THR A 13 -14.52 -6.66 -4.45
C THR A 13 -13.25 -5.94 -3.98
N LEU A 14 -13.38 -4.79 -3.32
CA LEU A 14 -12.25 -4.05 -2.74
C LEU A 14 -11.57 -4.86 -1.64
N ASP A 15 -12.36 -5.50 -0.77
CA ASP A 15 -11.86 -6.33 0.34
C ASP A 15 -11.10 -7.54 -0.20
N ALA A 16 -11.64 -8.21 -1.22
CA ALA A 16 -10.98 -9.33 -1.89
C ALA A 16 -9.66 -8.90 -2.54
N ALA A 17 -9.65 -7.78 -3.29
CA ALA A 17 -8.45 -7.29 -3.94
C ALA A 17 -7.35 -6.90 -2.92
N LYS A 18 -7.72 -6.26 -1.81
CA LYS A 18 -6.82 -5.96 -0.70
C LYS A 18 -6.23 -7.24 -0.11
N ALA A 19 -7.08 -8.24 0.20
CA ALA A 19 -6.63 -9.50 0.78
C ALA A 19 -5.66 -10.23 -0.16
N ILE A 20 -5.98 -10.32 -1.45
CA ILE A 20 -5.11 -10.94 -2.47
C ILE A 20 -3.76 -10.24 -2.51
N TYR A 21 -3.73 -8.90 -2.53
CA TYR A 21 -2.49 -8.13 -2.51
C TYR A 21 -1.63 -8.49 -1.29
N PHE A 22 -2.19 -8.48 -0.08
CA PHE A 22 -1.44 -8.80 1.14
C PHE A 22 -0.92 -10.25 1.16
N ILE A 23 -1.71 -11.20 0.64
CA ILE A 23 -1.26 -12.59 0.49
C ILE A 23 -0.05 -12.67 -0.45
N ILE A 24 -0.12 -12.03 -1.62
CA ILE A 24 0.98 -12.05 -2.58
C ILE A 24 2.24 -11.38 -2.00
N VAL A 25 2.08 -10.24 -1.32
CA VAL A 25 3.22 -9.55 -0.67
C VAL A 25 3.81 -10.38 0.48
N ALA A 26 2.99 -11.04 1.29
CA ALA A 26 3.47 -11.93 2.34
C ALA A 26 4.27 -13.12 1.74
N LEU A 27 3.81 -13.68 0.62
CA LEU A 27 4.54 -14.70 -0.12
C LEU A 27 5.85 -14.16 -0.67
N ALA A 28 5.86 -12.95 -1.23
CA ALA A 28 7.06 -12.30 -1.74
C ALA A 28 8.10 -12.03 -0.62
N ILE A 29 7.65 -11.57 0.55
CA ILE A 29 8.52 -11.41 1.72
C ILE A 29 9.11 -12.76 2.12
N ARG A 30 8.27 -13.80 2.25
CA ARG A 30 8.73 -15.16 2.58
C ARG A 30 9.78 -15.65 1.59
N GLU A 31 9.57 -15.46 0.29
CA GLU A 31 10.50 -15.84 -0.77
C GLU A 31 11.86 -15.12 -0.64
N SER A 32 11.86 -13.88 -0.14
CA SER A 32 13.09 -13.11 0.08
C SER A 32 13.84 -13.47 1.37
N LEU A 33 13.20 -14.12 2.36
CA LEU A 33 13.81 -14.40 3.67
C LEU A 33 15.04 -15.31 3.63
N PRO A 34 15.11 -16.39 2.81
CA PRO A 34 16.31 -17.21 2.73
C PRO A 34 17.56 -16.42 2.34
N LEU A 35 17.40 -15.32 1.59
CA LEU A 35 18.50 -14.44 1.18
C LEU A 35 19.00 -13.52 2.31
N LEU A 36 18.26 -13.45 3.42
CA LEU A 36 18.65 -12.74 4.64
C LEU A 36 19.29 -13.67 5.68
N SER A 37 19.32 -14.98 5.44
CA SER A 37 19.91 -15.96 6.36
C SER A 37 21.42 -16.13 6.09
N PRO A 38 22.27 -16.17 7.12
CA PRO A 38 23.71 -16.36 6.94
C PRO A 38 24.02 -17.79 6.45
N VAL A 39 24.81 -17.90 5.37
CA VAL A 39 25.54 -19.13 5.02
C VAL A 39 26.80 -19.14 5.88
N THR A 40 27.03 -20.24 6.59
CA THR A 40 27.92 -20.35 7.77
C THR A 40 29.42 -20.37 7.49
N GLU A 41 29.91 -20.13 6.28
CA GLU A 41 31.35 -20.06 5.99
C GLU A 41 31.63 -18.93 5.02
N ILE A 42 31.86 -17.71 5.54
CA ILE A 42 32.24 -16.55 4.73
C ILE A 42 33.77 -16.52 4.66
N GLU A 43 34.36 -17.01 3.57
CA GLU A 43 35.72 -16.63 3.21
C GLU A 43 35.76 -15.13 2.91
N ASN A 44 36.83 -14.44 3.36
CA ASN A 44 36.95 -12.97 3.28
C ASN A 44 36.78 -12.38 1.86
N HIS A 45 36.85 -13.19 0.79
CA HIS A 45 36.66 -12.76 -0.59
C HIS A 45 35.19 -12.72 -1.05
N GLU A 46 34.24 -13.22 -0.26
CA GLU A 46 32.80 -13.23 -0.61
C GLU A 46 31.96 -12.21 0.19
N ALA A 47 32.59 -11.48 1.12
CA ALA A 47 31.91 -10.53 2.00
C ALA A 47 31.10 -9.45 1.25
N ALA A 48 31.60 -8.94 0.11
CA ALA A 48 30.91 -7.91 -0.66
C ALA A 48 29.61 -8.42 -1.29
N ARG A 49 29.58 -9.68 -1.76
CA ARG A 49 28.37 -10.32 -2.32
C ARG A 49 27.34 -10.58 -1.22
N TYR A 50 27.82 -11.04 -0.07
CA TYR A 50 26.99 -11.24 1.13
C TYR A 50 26.30 -9.95 1.58
N TRP A 51 27.07 -8.87 1.79
CA TRP A 51 26.49 -7.57 2.19
C TRP A 51 25.53 -7.00 1.14
N THR A 52 25.83 -7.21 -0.15
CA THR A 52 24.93 -6.82 -1.24
C THR A 52 23.58 -7.52 -1.11
N GLN A 53 23.56 -8.84 -0.89
CA GLN A 53 22.32 -9.60 -0.73
C GLN A 53 21.51 -9.15 0.47
N ILE A 54 22.16 -8.94 1.62
CA ILE A 54 21.48 -8.46 2.83
C ILE A 54 20.87 -7.07 2.63
N ILE A 55 21.64 -6.12 2.12
CA ILE A 55 21.19 -4.74 1.96
C ILE A 55 20.07 -4.67 0.91
N LEU A 56 20.17 -5.44 -0.16
CA LEU A 56 19.14 -5.52 -1.20
C LEU A 56 17.87 -6.19 -0.67
N GLY A 57 17.99 -7.29 0.09
CA GLY A 57 16.87 -7.97 0.73
C GLY A 57 16.17 -7.10 1.77
N LEU A 58 16.95 -6.39 2.61
CA LEU A 58 16.40 -5.43 3.56
C LEU A 58 15.69 -4.27 2.85
N GLY A 59 16.29 -3.73 1.79
CA GLY A 59 15.68 -2.71 0.94
C GLY A 59 14.35 -3.17 0.35
N PHE A 60 14.29 -4.41 -0.15
CA PHE A 60 13.06 -5.03 -0.64
C PHE A 60 11.99 -5.15 0.46
N VAL A 61 12.32 -5.72 1.62
CA VAL A 61 11.36 -5.92 2.73
C VAL A 61 10.82 -4.58 3.24
N LEU A 62 11.68 -3.58 3.44
CA LEU A 62 11.26 -2.24 3.86
C LEU A 62 10.37 -1.57 2.82
N THR A 63 10.68 -1.74 1.53
CA THR A 63 9.85 -1.23 0.44
C THR A 63 8.48 -1.90 0.45
N ALA A 64 8.42 -3.23 0.60
CA ALA A 64 7.17 -3.98 0.70
C ALA A 64 6.31 -3.53 1.89
N LEU A 65 6.93 -3.31 3.05
CA LEU A 65 6.26 -2.78 4.25
C LEU A 65 5.72 -1.36 4.03
N ARG A 66 6.52 -0.48 3.42
CA ARG A 66 6.16 0.90 3.10
C ARG A 66 4.93 0.96 2.19
N PHE A 67 4.94 0.22 1.08
CA PHE A 67 3.82 0.16 0.15
C PHE A 67 2.59 -0.50 0.77
N SER A 68 2.77 -1.57 1.53
CA SER A 68 1.68 -2.25 2.25
C SER A 68 0.94 -1.31 3.20
N HIS A 69 1.69 -0.50 3.94
CA HIS A 69 1.12 0.51 4.83
C HIS A 69 0.38 1.61 4.03
N GLY A 70 1.02 2.13 2.97
CA GLY A 70 0.39 3.09 2.06
C GLY A 70 -0.93 2.59 1.48
N ILE A 71 -0.96 1.34 1.02
CA ILE A 71 -2.15 0.70 0.45
C ILE A 71 -3.28 0.56 1.47
N ALA A 72 -2.98 0.15 2.70
CA ALA A 72 -4.05 0.02 3.68
C ALA A 72 -4.65 1.37 4.08
N MET A 73 -3.84 2.45 4.08
CA MET A 73 -4.34 3.82 4.22
C MET A 73 -5.19 4.25 3.02
N LEU A 74 -4.73 4.00 1.79
CA LEU A 74 -5.50 4.27 0.56
C LEU A 74 -6.82 3.51 0.51
N TYR A 75 -6.79 2.23 0.90
CA TYR A 75 -7.98 1.39 0.92
C TYR A 75 -9.01 1.96 1.89
N GLY A 76 -8.61 2.43 3.08
CA GLY A 76 -9.52 3.11 4.01
C GLY A 76 -10.21 4.30 3.37
N TYR A 77 -9.45 5.11 2.62
CA TYR A 77 -9.98 6.25 1.89
C TYR A 77 -10.94 5.88 0.75
N GLU A 78 -10.60 4.87 -0.05
CA GLU A 78 -11.47 4.38 -1.14
C GLU A 78 -12.74 3.72 -0.57
N LYS A 79 -12.64 3.01 0.55
CA LYS A 79 -13.78 2.41 1.26
C LYS A 79 -14.77 3.48 1.73
N GLU A 80 -14.30 4.48 2.48
CA GLU A 80 -15.16 5.59 2.95
C GLU A 80 -15.84 6.31 1.78
N ARG A 81 -15.14 6.52 0.68
CA ARG A 81 -15.71 7.13 -0.53
C ARG A 81 -16.78 6.28 -1.19
N VAL A 82 -16.60 4.96 -1.26
CA VAL A 82 -17.61 4.05 -1.81
C VAL A 82 -18.86 4.05 -0.92
N GLU A 83 -18.68 4.06 0.40
CA GLU A 83 -19.78 4.11 1.38
C GLU A 83 -20.56 5.44 1.32
N GLN A 84 -19.86 6.58 1.15
CA GLN A 84 -20.47 7.91 1.09
C GLN A 84 -21.05 8.29 -0.29
N SER A 85 -20.63 7.61 -1.36
CA SER A 85 -21.08 7.97 -2.71
C SER A 85 -22.52 7.52 -2.99
N THR A 86 -23.38 8.47 -3.39
CA THR A 86 -24.76 8.19 -3.83
C THR A 86 -24.82 7.37 -5.13
N LEU A 87 -23.73 7.34 -5.90
CA LEU A 87 -23.50 6.49 -7.07
C LEU A 87 -22.04 6.01 -7.09
N PRO A 88 -21.71 4.85 -6.51
CA PRO A 88 -20.33 4.35 -6.51
C PRO A 88 -19.89 4.02 -7.95
N SER A 89 -18.85 4.66 -8.48
CA SER A 89 -18.40 4.42 -9.85
C SER A 89 -17.69 3.05 -9.96
N PRO A 90 -18.17 2.09 -10.77
CA PRO A 90 -17.56 0.76 -10.89
C PRO A 90 -16.14 0.81 -11.49
N ARG A 91 -15.85 1.82 -12.32
CA ARG A 91 -14.53 2.02 -12.92
C ARG A 91 -13.42 2.25 -11.88
N ARG A 92 -13.71 2.93 -10.77
CA ARG A 92 -12.71 3.21 -9.72
C ARG A 92 -12.36 1.98 -8.91
N VAL A 93 -13.38 1.19 -8.53
CA VAL A 93 -13.17 -0.09 -7.86
C VAL A 93 -12.29 -0.99 -8.71
N LEU A 94 -12.60 -1.09 -10.01
CA LEU A 94 -11.78 -1.85 -10.95
C LEU A 94 -10.34 -1.30 -11.06
N LEU A 95 -10.17 0.01 -11.21
CA LEU A 95 -8.84 0.65 -11.29
C LEU A 95 -8.00 0.34 -10.05
N PHE A 96 -8.58 0.46 -8.85
CA PHE A 96 -7.89 0.17 -7.60
C PHE A 96 -7.57 -1.32 -7.46
N SER A 97 -8.50 -2.21 -7.79
CA SER A 97 -8.24 -3.66 -7.78
C SER A 97 -7.13 -4.07 -8.75
N LEU A 98 -7.11 -3.51 -9.97
CA LEU A 98 -6.04 -3.76 -10.94
C LEU A 98 -4.70 -3.22 -10.46
N PHE A 99 -4.69 -2.03 -9.84
CA PHE A 99 -3.51 -1.46 -9.22
C PHE A 99 -2.93 -2.38 -8.13
N LEU A 100 -3.78 -2.85 -7.20
CA LEU A 100 -3.37 -3.75 -6.13
C LEU A 100 -2.80 -5.07 -6.65
N ILE A 101 -3.49 -5.72 -7.59
CA ILE A 101 -3.02 -6.98 -8.17
C ILE A 101 -1.70 -6.78 -8.92
N SER A 102 -1.59 -5.73 -9.74
CA SER A 102 -0.36 -5.42 -10.48
C SER A 102 0.81 -5.18 -9.55
N LEU A 103 0.61 -4.40 -8.48
CA LEU A 103 1.66 -4.12 -7.51
C LEU A 103 2.08 -5.38 -6.73
N GLY A 104 1.12 -6.22 -6.34
CA GLY A 104 1.41 -7.51 -5.69
C GLY A 104 2.27 -8.41 -6.58
N MET A 105 1.90 -8.54 -7.86
CA MET A 105 2.68 -9.31 -8.85
C MET A 105 4.09 -8.75 -9.03
N LEU A 106 4.26 -7.43 -9.06
CA LEU A 106 5.58 -6.80 -9.15
C LEU A 106 6.44 -7.12 -7.92
N PHE A 107 5.89 -7.07 -6.71
CA PHE A 107 6.61 -7.47 -5.49
C PHE A 107 7.06 -8.94 -5.55
N PHE A 108 6.19 -9.84 -6.00
CA PHE A 108 6.54 -11.25 -6.14
C PHE A 108 7.65 -11.48 -7.17
N LEU A 109 7.54 -10.83 -8.34
CA LEU A 109 8.59 -10.90 -9.38
C LEU A 109 9.91 -10.31 -8.90
N MET A 110 9.88 -9.23 -8.12
CA MET A 110 11.07 -8.63 -7.50
C MET A 110 11.73 -9.61 -6.52
N ALA A 111 10.96 -10.24 -5.63
CA ALA A 111 11.49 -11.24 -4.69
C ALA A 111 12.14 -12.41 -5.42
N HIS A 112 11.50 -12.93 -6.46
CA HIS A 112 12.02 -14.04 -7.26
C HIS A 112 13.33 -13.70 -8.01
N ASN A 113 13.53 -12.43 -8.38
CA ASN A 113 14.71 -11.98 -9.11
C ASN A 113 15.79 -11.32 -8.23
N LEU A 114 15.58 -11.25 -6.91
CA LEU A 114 16.39 -10.48 -5.98
C LEU A 114 17.88 -10.87 -6.00
N ALA A 115 18.18 -12.17 -6.07
CA ALA A 115 19.55 -12.68 -6.03
C ALA A 115 20.19 -12.85 -7.42
N SER A 116 19.38 -13.15 -8.43
CA SER A 116 19.89 -13.69 -9.71
C SER A 116 20.02 -12.65 -10.82
N HIS A 117 19.19 -11.59 -10.83
CA HIS A 117 19.13 -10.66 -11.95
C HIS A 117 18.98 -9.20 -11.50
N ARG A 118 20.09 -8.55 -11.16
CA ARG A 118 20.12 -7.16 -10.65
C ARG A 118 19.42 -6.15 -11.57
N ARG A 119 19.66 -6.26 -12.89
CA ARG A 119 19.00 -5.40 -13.89
C ARG A 119 17.50 -5.61 -13.92
N THR A 120 17.05 -6.86 -13.87
CA THR A 120 15.63 -7.20 -13.80
C THR A 120 15.00 -6.66 -12.52
N PHE A 121 15.66 -6.81 -11.37
CA PHE A 121 15.21 -6.25 -10.10
C PHE A 121 15.08 -4.72 -10.15
N SER A 122 16.07 -4.03 -10.70
CA SER A 122 16.00 -2.57 -10.89
C SER A 122 14.87 -2.16 -11.84
N GLY A 123 14.69 -2.88 -12.96
CA GLY A 123 13.62 -2.61 -13.92
C GLY A 123 12.22 -2.82 -13.33
N LEU A 124 12.05 -3.88 -12.54
CA LEU A 124 10.81 -4.13 -11.79
C LEU A 124 10.57 -3.06 -10.71
N THR A 125 11.63 -2.59 -10.05
CA THR A 125 11.56 -1.48 -9.08
C THR A 125 11.07 -0.19 -9.74
N VAL A 126 11.61 0.15 -10.93
CA VAL A 126 11.13 1.29 -11.72
C VAL A 126 9.67 1.12 -12.12
N LEU A 127 9.30 -0.08 -12.60
CA LEU A 127 7.93 -0.37 -13.01
C LEU A 127 6.93 -0.28 -11.85
N MET A 128 7.34 -0.68 -10.64
CA MET A 128 6.57 -0.53 -9.42
C MET A 128 6.27 0.94 -9.10
N PHE A 129 7.29 1.81 -9.13
CA PHE A 129 7.09 3.25 -8.91
C PHE A 129 6.26 3.91 -10.02
N LEU A 130 6.44 3.49 -11.28
CA LEU A 130 5.60 3.96 -12.39
C LEU A 130 4.13 3.55 -12.21
N THR A 131 3.89 2.35 -11.69
CA THR A 131 2.54 1.84 -11.42
C THR A 131 1.85 2.68 -10.32
N ASP A 132 2.59 3.04 -9.26
CA ASP A 132 2.08 3.92 -8.21
C ASP A 132 1.78 5.33 -8.72
N LEU A 133 2.72 5.92 -9.48
CA LEU A 133 2.55 7.23 -10.11
C LEU A 133 1.32 7.25 -11.04
N ALA A 134 1.16 6.21 -11.87
CA ALA A 134 0.02 6.07 -12.77
C ALA A 134 -1.30 5.98 -12.00
N TYR A 135 -1.35 5.22 -10.90
CA TYR A 135 -2.52 5.14 -10.05
C TYR A 135 -2.85 6.48 -9.40
N ILE A 136 -1.87 7.18 -8.80
CA ILE A 136 -2.09 8.49 -8.17
C ILE A 136 -2.65 9.48 -9.21
N CYS A 137 -2.10 9.50 -10.43
CA CYS A 137 -2.58 10.35 -11.51
C CYS A 137 -4.00 9.99 -11.96
N ALA A 138 -4.35 8.70 -12.02
CA ALA A 138 -5.65 8.22 -12.48
C ALA A 138 -6.77 8.27 -11.40
N SER A 139 -6.40 8.16 -10.13
CA SER A 139 -7.33 8.12 -8.97
C SER A 139 -8.12 9.43 -8.80
N GLY A 140 -7.62 10.53 -9.35
CA GLY A 140 -8.21 11.86 -9.20
C GLY A 140 -8.11 12.41 -7.77
N VAL A 141 -7.24 11.83 -6.93
CA VAL A 141 -6.87 12.40 -5.61
C VAL A 141 -6.30 13.81 -5.79
N ILE A 142 -5.61 14.07 -6.91
CA ILE A 142 -5.14 15.39 -7.32
C ILE A 142 -5.77 15.77 -8.66
N ARG A 143 -6.57 16.85 -8.69
CA ARG A 143 -7.26 17.30 -9.93
C ARG A 143 -6.30 17.72 -11.05
N ARG A 144 -5.11 18.21 -10.71
CA ARG A 144 -4.06 18.65 -11.66
C ARG A 144 -2.67 18.44 -11.04
N PRO A 145 -2.12 17.21 -11.08
CA PRO A 145 -0.85 16.89 -10.42
C PRO A 145 0.28 17.83 -10.88
N TRP A 146 0.33 18.12 -12.18
CA TRP A 146 1.31 19.00 -12.82
C TRP A 146 1.27 20.46 -12.37
N ARG A 147 0.12 20.97 -11.89
CA ARG A 147 0.00 22.39 -11.43
C ARG A 147 0.37 22.59 -9.95
N LEU A 148 0.57 21.51 -9.21
CA LEU A 148 0.90 21.54 -7.79
C LEU A 148 2.38 21.24 -7.52
N ILE A 149 3.13 20.90 -8.56
CA ILE A 149 4.59 20.89 -8.61
C ILE A 149 5.07 22.31 -8.24
N GLY A 150 5.37 22.53 -6.96
CA GLY A 150 5.80 23.82 -6.41
C GLY A 150 4.94 24.42 -5.28
N ARG A 151 3.76 23.84 -4.95
CA ARG A 151 2.84 24.38 -3.91
C ARG A 151 2.70 23.51 -2.64
N SER A 152 3.66 22.62 -2.40
CA SER A 152 3.69 21.71 -1.24
C SER A 152 3.52 22.43 0.10
N HIS A 153 4.07 23.65 0.23
CA HIS A 153 4.09 24.43 1.47
C HIS A 153 2.71 24.95 1.94
N ASN A 154 1.68 25.01 1.08
CA ASN A 154 0.37 25.59 1.43
C ASN A 154 -0.72 24.55 1.72
N THR A 155 -0.35 23.28 1.92
CA THR A 155 -1.30 22.22 2.26
C THR A 155 -1.22 21.85 3.73
N VAL A 156 -2.38 21.82 4.40
CA VAL A 156 -2.49 21.48 5.82
C VAL A 156 -1.83 20.11 6.06
N PRO A 157 -0.89 20.00 7.01
CA PRO A 157 -0.26 18.72 7.33
C PRO A 157 -1.32 17.66 7.69
N GLY A 158 -1.30 16.50 7.04
CA GLY A 158 -2.23 15.38 7.29
C GLY A 158 -3.35 15.18 6.25
N PHE A 159 -3.41 15.99 5.19
CA PHE A 159 -4.39 15.78 4.11
C PHE A 159 -3.87 14.83 3.02
N PRO A 160 -4.71 13.92 2.45
CA PRO A 160 -4.31 12.95 1.42
C PRO A 160 -3.61 13.56 0.20
N SER A 161 -3.94 14.81 -0.16
CA SER A 161 -3.33 15.48 -1.32
C SER A 161 -1.85 15.86 -1.09
N ARG A 162 -1.44 16.15 0.14
CA ARG A 162 -0.05 16.47 0.47
C ARG A 162 0.82 15.21 0.42
N ALA A 163 0.35 14.13 1.04
CA ALA A 163 1.01 12.83 0.98
C ALA A 163 1.13 12.35 -0.48
N ALA A 164 0.06 12.48 -1.27
CA ALA A 164 0.09 12.13 -2.70
C ALA A 164 1.10 12.98 -3.50
N LEU A 165 1.26 14.27 -3.22
CA LEU A 165 2.29 15.09 -3.86
C LEU A 165 3.70 14.68 -3.45
N GLN A 166 3.90 14.32 -2.18
CA GLN A 166 5.19 13.84 -1.68
C GLN A 166 5.54 12.48 -2.29
N TRP A 167 4.58 11.57 -2.43
CA TRP A 167 4.76 10.30 -3.13
C TRP A 167 5.13 10.51 -4.60
N ILE A 168 4.42 11.38 -5.34
CA ILE A 168 4.79 11.71 -6.72
C ILE A 168 6.25 12.16 -6.81
N TRP A 169 6.68 13.09 -5.95
CA TRP A 169 8.07 13.57 -5.96
C TRP A 169 9.06 12.47 -5.60
N SER A 170 8.77 11.70 -4.56
CA SER A 170 9.59 10.57 -4.14
C SER A 170 9.74 9.55 -5.27
N ASP A 171 8.63 9.18 -5.93
CA ASP A 171 8.62 8.21 -7.02
C ASP A 171 9.39 8.73 -8.23
N LEU A 172 9.25 10.01 -8.60
CA LEU A 172 10.03 10.59 -9.70
C LEU A 172 11.55 10.52 -9.42
N VAL A 173 11.96 10.86 -8.20
CA VAL A 173 13.37 10.78 -7.78
C VAL A 173 13.85 9.34 -7.78
N LEU A 174 13.07 8.41 -7.22
CA LEU A 174 13.41 6.99 -7.14
C LEU A 174 13.43 6.32 -8.51
N ILE A 175 12.50 6.66 -9.41
CA ILE A 175 12.52 6.23 -10.82
C ILE A 175 13.82 6.69 -11.47
N THR A 176 14.18 7.96 -11.31
CA THR A 176 15.41 8.52 -11.92
C THR A 176 16.65 7.77 -11.43
N ILE A 177 16.76 7.57 -10.12
CA ILE A 177 17.90 6.86 -9.51
C ILE A 177 17.92 5.39 -9.93
N CYS A 178 16.79 4.66 -9.80
CA CYS A 178 16.71 3.25 -10.15
C CYS A 178 16.94 3.00 -11.65
N ALA A 179 16.38 3.86 -12.51
CA ALA A 179 16.60 3.79 -13.94
C ALA A 179 18.07 4.00 -14.30
N SER A 180 18.81 4.86 -13.59
CA SER A 180 20.25 5.03 -13.83
C SER A 180 21.02 3.70 -13.66
N PHE A 181 20.64 2.87 -12.69
CA PHE A 181 21.24 1.53 -12.49
C PHE A 181 20.89 0.51 -13.59
N LEU A 182 19.96 0.82 -14.51
CA LEU A 182 19.75 0.01 -15.71
C LEU A 182 20.83 0.27 -16.77
N TRP A 183 21.38 1.49 -16.79
CA TRP A 183 22.39 1.93 -17.74
C TRP A 183 23.82 1.77 -17.20
N PHE A 184 24.00 1.93 -15.89
CA PHE A 184 25.27 1.75 -15.21
C PHE A 184 25.29 0.42 -14.48
N ASP A 185 26.01 -0.56 -15.02
CA ASP A 185 26.18 -1.89 -14.42
C ASP A 185 27.60 -2.04 -13.86
N GLY A 186 27.69 -2.31 -12.56
CA GLY A 186 28.94 -2.45 -11.83
C GLY A 186 28.72 -3.24 -10.55
N ASP A 187 29.78 -3.78 -9.96
CA ASP A 187 29.66 -4.71 -8.84
C ASP A 187 28.96 -4.11 -7.60
N TRP A 188 29.05 -2.78 -7.45
CA TRP A 188 28.46 -2.00 -6.36
C TRP A 188 26.98 -1.62 -6.56
N THR A 189 26.41 -1.83 -7.75
CA THR A 189 25.05 -1.35 -8.09
C THR A 189 23.98 -1.98 -7.21
N GLY A 190 24.10 -3.26 -6.89
CA GLY A 190 23.16 -3.94 -6.00
C GLY A 190 23.17 -3.35 -4.58
N LEU A 191 24.36 -3.06 -4.06
CA LEU A 191 24.52 -2.46 -2.74
C LEU A 191 23.99 -1.02 -2.70
N ALA A 192 24.26 -0.23 -3.73
CA ALA A 192 23.73 1.13 -3.86
C ALA A 192 22.20 1.13 -4.01
N LEU A 193 21.64 0.26 -4.86
CA LEU A 193 20.20 0.15 -5.05
C LEU A 193 19.50 -0.26 -3.75
N GLY A 194 19.98 -1.29 -3.07
CA GLY A 194 19.43 -1.69 -1.77
C GLY A 194 19.52 -0.57 -0.73
N SER A 195 20.65 0.14 -0.66
CA SER A 195 20.84 1.28 0.25
C SER A 195 19.86 2.42 -0.05
N VAL A 196 19.65 2.75 -1.32
CA VAL A 196 18.67 3.75 -1.75
C VAL A 196 17.27 3.37 -1.30
N LEU A 197 16.87 2.10 -1.47
CA LEU A 197 15.55 1.61 -1.04
C LEU A 197 15.36 1.65 0.49
N VAL A 198 16.41 1.29 1.25
CA VAL A 198 16.41 1.40 2.72
C VAL A 198 16.24 2.86 3.15
N ILE A 199 17.09 3.76 2.63
CA ILE A 199 17.07 5.19 2.98
C ILE A 199 15.74 5.82 2.60
N ALA A 200 15.24 5.53 1.40
CA ALA A 200 13.96 6.05 0.92
C ALA A 200 12.80 5.59 1.83
N SER A 201 12.80 4.33 2.26
CA SER A 201 11.78 3.80 3.18
C SER A 201 11.82 4.51 4.53
N VAL A 202 13.01 4.75 5.08
CA VAL A 202 13.18 5.48 6.35
C VAL A 202 12.72 6.94 6.23
N LEU A 203 13.12 7.63 5.16
CA LEU A 203 12.74 9.02 4.91
C LEU A 203 11.22 9.16 4.71
N ASP A 204 10.60 8.23 4.00
CA ASP A 204 9.16 8.22 3.78
C ASP A 204 8.39 8.08 5.10
N TYR A 205 8.77 7.11 5.95
CA TYR A 205 8.17 6.98 7.29
C TYR A 205 8.40 8.22 8.16
N GLY A 206 9.57 8.85 8.06
CA GLY A 206 9.89 10.09 8.78
C GLY A 206 9.01 11.27 8.33
N TRP A 207 8.94 11.53 7.02
CA TRP A 207 8.21 12.65 6.44
C TRP A 207 6.69 12.47 6.45
N ASN A 208 6.21 11.24 6.28
CA ASN A 208 4.79 10.90 6.24
C ASN A 208 4.29 10.26 7.55
N ARG A 209 5.03 10.42 8.66
CA ARG A 209 4.68 9.86 9.97
C ARG A 209 3.23 10.16 10.38
N ARG A 210 2.77 11.39 10.22
CA ARG A 210 1.39 11.79 10.58
C ARG A 210 0.32 11.15 9.69
N PHE A 211 0.66 10.86 8.44
CA PHE A 211 -0.24 10.17 7.52
C PHE A 211 -0.35 8.69 7.92
N TYR A 212 0.78 8.05 8.21
CA TYR A 212 0.83 6.63 8.59
C TYR A 212 0.31 6.34 10.00
N PHE A 213 0.65 7.17 10.98
CA PHE A 213 0.40 6.90 12.40
C PHE A 213 -0.59 7.86 13.06
N GLY A 214 -1.22 8.75 12.29
CA GLY A 214 -2.09 9.80 12.83
C GLY A 214 -1.34 10.94 13.54
N GLY A 215 -2.08 11.98 13.93
CA GLY A 215 -1.59 13.06 14.79
C GLY A 215 -1.88 12.82 16.27
N SER A 216 -1.35 13.66 17.16
CA SER A 216 -1.53 13.56 18.64
C SER A 216 -2.99 13.60 19.15
N HIS A 217 -3.97 13.80 18.26
CA HIS A 217 -5.40 13.83 18.55
C HIS A 217 -6.24 12.93 17.62
N ASP A 218 -5.59 12.11 16.79
CA ASP A 218 -6.29 11.25 15.83
C ASP A 218 -6.58 9.88 16.46
N LYS A 219 -7.85 9.47 16.50
CA LYS A 219 -8.32 8.18 17.08
C LYS A 219 -7.96 6.96 16.24
N ARG A 220 -7.18 7.15 15.16
CA ARG A 220 -6.51 6.07 14.46
C ARG A 220 -5.38 5.58 15.36
N ASP A 221 -5.75 4.84 16.39
CA ASP A 221 -4.82 4.11 17.25
C ASP A 221 -3.76 3.47 16.36
N TYR A 222 -2.49 3.66 16.71
CA TYR A 222 -1.26 3.23 16.05
C TYR A 222 -1.31 1.80 15.47
N GLN A 223 -2.10 1.58 14.43
CA GLN A 223 -2.28 0.28 13.81
C GLN A 223 -1.08 0.09 12.90
N LEU A 224 -0.05 -0.56 13.45
CA LEU A 224 0.89 -1.30 12.64
C LEU A 224 0.08 -2.28 11.81
N ILE A 225 -0.02 -2.00 10.52
CA ILE A 225 -0.76 -2.83 9.58
C ILE A 225 0.06 -4.10 9.41
N PHE A 226 -0.32 -5.13 10.15
CA PHE A 226 0.25 -6.46 10.02
C PHE A 226 -0.09 -6.97 8.62
N ILE A 227 0.93 -7.12 7.78
CA ILE A 227 0.84 -7.73 6.43
C ILE A 227 0.19 -9.13 6.47
N ALA A 228 0.10 -9.75 7.64
CA ALA A 228 -0.50 -11.06 7.87
C ALA A 228 -1.66 -11.08 8.88
N SER A 229 -2.28 -9.94 9.22
CA SER A 229 -3.51 -9.96 10.01
C SER A 229 -4.69 -9.56 9.12
N PRO A 230 -5.63 -10.47 8.79
CA PRO A 230 -6.94 -10.02 8.34
C PRO A 230 -7.46 -9.11 9.43
N SER A 231 -7.69 -7.85 9.11
CA SER A 231 -8.18 -6.86 10.05
C SER A 231 -9.50 -7.36 10.65
N LEU A 232 -9.42 -7.96 11.84
CA LEU A 232 -10.55 -8.28 12.73
C LEU A 232 -11.10 -7.01 13.39
N THR A 233 -10.93 -5.84 12.77
CA THR A 233 -11.67 -4.63 13.10
C THR A 233 -13.04 -4.66 12.40
N GLY A 234 -13.76 -5.75 12.66
CA GLY A 234 -15.22 -5.83 12.65
C GLY A 234 -15.63 -6.16 14.08
N GLY A 235 -15.21 -5.31 15.02
CA GLY A 235 -15.59 -5.41 16.41
C GLY A 235 -17.11 -5.35 16.52
N CYS A 236 -17.67 -6.46 16.94
CA CYS A 236 -19.05 -6.67 17.32
C CYS A 236 -19.57 -5.51 18.17
N GLY A 237 -20.26 -4.57 17.53
CA GLY A 237 -20.76 -3.35 18.16
C GLY A 237 -21.84 -2.73 17.31
N ASP A 238 -22.88 -3.51 16.99
CA ASP A 238 -24.21 -2.99 16.59
C ASP A 238 -25.28 -4.09 16.46
N SER A 239 -25.11 -5.25 17.11
CA SER A 239 -26.16 -6.28 17.14
C SER A 239 -27.23 -6.04 18.22
N ASN A 240 -27.07 -5.04 19.10
CA ASN A 240 -28.06 -4.75 20.15
C ASN A 240 -29.04 -3.60 19.83
N ASP A 241 -28.76 -2.75 18.84
CA ASP A 241 -29.66 -1.62 18.50
C ASP A 241 -30.65 -1.95 17.38
N ILE A 242 -30.46 -3.05 16.65
CA ILE A 242 -31.40 -3.50 15.62
C ILE A 242 -32.56 -4.32 16.21
N VAL A 243 -32.40 -4.91 17.41
CA VAL A 243 -33.44 -5.75 18.03
C VAL A 243 -34.45 -4.94 18.87
N LYS A 244 -34.14 -3.69 19.26
CA LYS A 244 -35.10 -2.82 19.97
C LYS A 244 -36.09 -2.09 19.07
N ASN A 245 -35.81 -1.95 17.78
CA ASN A 245 -36.67 -1.23 16.83
C ASN A 245 -37.54 -2.13 15.94
N LEU A 246 -37.68 -3.41 16.30
CA LEU A 246 -38.58 -4.37 15.62
C LEU A 246 -39.84 -4.74 16.44
N ARG A 247 -40.21 -3.96 17.47
CA ARG A 247 -41.61 -3.96 17.94
C ARG A 247 -42.47 -3.17 16.96
N VAL A 248 -42.98 -3.89 15.96
CA VAL A 248 -44.13 -3.49 15.16
C VAL A 248 -45.31 -3.20 16.10
N PRO A 249 -46.12 -2.15 15.82
CA PRO A 249 -47.23 -1.73 16.68
C PRO A 249 -48.30 -2.81 16.79
N SER A 250 -48.63 -3.23 18.01
CA SER A 250 -49.87 -3.97 18.25
C SER A 250 -51.02 -2.98 18.14
N SER A 251 -51.74 -3.13 17.03
CA SER A 251 -53.08 -2.63 16.76
C SER A 251 -53.95 -2.48 18.01
N HIS A 252 -54.42 -1.25 18.25
CA HIS A 252 -55.69 -1.02 18.92
C HIS A 252 -56.80 -1.60 18.03
N LEU A 253 -57.32 -2.77 18.40
CA LEU A 253 -58.65 -3.23 18.05
C LEU A 253 -59.40 -3.46 19.35
N THR A 254 -60.34 -2.57 19.61
CA THR A 254 -61.45 -2.71 20.55
C THR A 254 -62.27 -3.97 20.25
N PHE A 255 -62.70 -4.71 21.28
CA PHE A 255 -64.06 -5.25 21.40
C PHE A 255 -64.35 -5.58 22.88
N GLY A 256 -65.57 -5.23 23.31
CA GLY A 256 -66.02 -5.28 24.70
C GLY A 256 -66.54 -6.63 25.18
N GLY A 257 -66.77 -6.64 26.50
CA GLY A 257 -67.42 -7.66 27.32
C GLY A 257 -67.39 -7.15 28.75
#